data_AF-A0A2V2RK65-F1
#
_entry.id   AF-A0A2V2RK65-F1
#
_cell.length_a   1.000
_cell.length_b   1.000
_cell.length_c   1.000
_cell.angle_alpha   90.00
_cell.angle_beta   90.00
_cell.angle_gamma   90.00
#
_symmetry.space_group_name_H-M   'P 1'
#
loop_
_entity.id
_entity.type
_entity.pdbx_description
1 polymer ?
#
loop_
_entity_poly.entity_id
_entity_poly.type
_entity_poly.pdbx_seq_one_letter_code
_entity_poly.pdbx_strand_id
1 'polypeptide(L)'
;MSIVLTDLSKRFGNVLIVNKFSVQIQDGELFVLLGASGSGKSTVLRMIAGLIRPDAGSIELNGKEVTKLPPQARGTGFVFQNYSLFRHMNVAENVEFGLRVRKVPAAERTKRREELLDLVGLGGLGLRLTTQLSGGQQQRVALARALAYQPSVLLLDEPFGALDVKIRHQLRKNLRAIQQQLKLTTILVTHDQEEAFELADRIGVMDRGNLIEIGTSQELYHRPQTEFAAKFVGGKNVLIGRVEGGGIKIGNTKVPLASPLSAHQSRVRVLFRPETVMLQTEPFTDNGVHVLGKGKIVERVFVGPFQRIRLQVEHPSGIRPFAQEFGEEKSMEIEAVRPSESVPGISYEPGQVLWTGFKDYHVLETSWPKILLCQHDANTESAVPVVGCQIAEKASSHAVLLSVTDDSENVAKVREHLEKIRQSLIEQVPNLEIRVRQGSSEEEIILEAQEGHYELVLLGRKEKPLRAGTVRQVLHQVGIPVMVVQEPIQSLSRFLICSAVGEPGKADVRIGGR
;
A
#
# COMPACT_ATOMS: atom_id res chain seq x y z
N MET A 1 -24.12 -3.70 9.27
CA MET A 1 -23.14 -3.14 8.33
C MET A 1 -23.31 -1.64 8.35
N SER A 2 -22.29 -0.93 8.81
CA SER A 2 -22.43 0.48 9.18
C SER A 2 -21.93 1.40 8.09
N ILE A 3 -20.94 0.97 7.30
CA ILE A 3 -20.43 1.75 6.17
C ILE A 3 -20.26 0.82 4.98
N VAL A 4 -20.85 1.20 3.85
CA VAL A 4 -20.67 0.53 2.56
C VAL A 4 -20.21 1.56 1.55
N LEU A 5 -19.02 1.34 1.01
CA LEU A 5 -18.40 2.19 -0.01
C LEU A 5 -18.28 1.34 -1.27
N THR A 6 -18.84 1.84 -2.38
CA THR A 6 -18.86 1.12 -3.66
C THR A 6 -18.22 1.96 -4.74
N ASP A 7 -17.12 1.47 -5.27
CA ASP A 7 -16.34 2.00 -6.40
C ASP A 7 -16.04 3.50 -6.32
N LEU A 8 -15.76 3.99 -5.10
CA LEU A 8 -15.47 5.40 -4.89
C LEU A 8 -14.26 5.83 -5.69
N SER A 9 -14.44 6.83 -6.52
CA SER A 9 -13.37 7.37 -7.35
C SER A 9 -13.29 8.88 -7.21
N LYS A 10 -12.06 9.41 -7.15
CA LYS A 10 -11.81 10.84 -7.06
C LYS A 10 -10.61 11.27 -7.88
N ARG A 11 -10.82 12.30 -8.70
CA ARG A 11 -9.84 12.99 -9.52
C ARG A 11 -9.73 14.46 -9.08
N PHE A 12 -8.52 15.00 -9.17
CA PHE A 12 -8.27 16.44 -9.09
C PHE A 12 -7.58 16.87 -10.37
N GLY A 13 -8.31 17.58 -11.23
CA GLY A 13 -7.89 17.75 -12.62
C GLY A 13 -7.72 16.39 -13.29
N ASN A 14 -6.56 16.15 -13.89
CA ASN A 14 -6.26 14.92 -14.62
C ASN A 14 -5.65 13.82 -13.73
N VAL A 15 -5.47 14.05 -12.43
CA VAL A 15 -4.81 13.09 -11.53
C VAL A 15 -5.86 12.31 -10.74
N LEU A 16 -5.89 10.99 -10.92
CA LEU A 16 -6.68 10.06 -10.11
C LEU A 16 -6.03 9.87 -8.73
N ILE A 17 -6.75 10.23 -7.66
CA ILE A 17 -6.29 10.13 -6.27
C ILE A 17 -6.93 8.96 -5.53
N VAL A 18 -8.15 8.58 -5.90
CA VAL A 18 -8.83 7.38 -5.39
C VAL A 18 -9.42 6.65 -6.59
N ASN A 19 -9.15 5.36 -6.72
CA ASN A 19 -9.57 4.54 -7.84
C ASN A 19 -10.45 3.38 -7.36
N LYS A 20 -11.74 3.41 -7.73
CA LYS A 20 -12.72 2.32 -7.49
C LYS A 20 -12.61 1.70 -6.10
N PHE A 21 -12.53 2.55 -5.09
CA PHE A 21 -12.36 2.13 -3.72
C PHE A 21 -13.67 1.52 -3.19
N SER A 22 -13.63 0.24 -2.87
CA SER A 22 -14.77 -0.55 -2.40
C SER A 22 -14.45 -1.24 -1.08
N VAL A 23 -15.28 -1.03 -0.05
CA VAL A 23 -15.14 -1.72 1.24
C VAL A 23 -16.46 -1.73 2.00
N GLN A 24 -16.65 -2.77 2.79
CA GLN A 24 -17.74 -2.88 3.75
C GLN A 24 -17.16 -2.97 5.17
N ILE A 25 -17.69 -2.13 6.04
CA ILE A 25 -17.27 -2.00 7.44
C ILE A 25 -18.46 -2.34 8.34
N GLN A 26 -18.22 -3.28 9.25
CA GLN A 26 -19.17 -3.84 10.18
C GLN A 26 -19.51 -2.86 11.31
N ASP A 27 -20.63 -3.11 11.98
CA ASP A 27 -21.10 -2.25 13.07
C ASP A 27 -20.14 -2.35 14.26
N GLY A 28 -19.66 -1.22 14.75
CA GLY A 28 -18.70 -1.19 15.86
C GLY A 28 -17.27 -1.62 15.50
N GLU A 29 -16.97 -1.83 14.22
CA GLU A 29 -15.61 -2.13 13.72
C GLU A 29 -14.74 -0.87 13.77
N LEU A 30 -13.48 -1.02 14.21
CA LEU A 30 -12.41 -0.04 13.99
C LEU A 30 -11.61 -0.48 12.77
N PHE A 31 -11.94 0.11 11.63
CA PHE A 31 -11.25 -0.12 10.36
C PHE A 31 -10.13 0.89 10.18
N VAL A 32 -8.91 0.42 9.90
CA VAL A 32 -7.76 1.30 9.65
C VAL A 32 -7.41 1.33 8.18
N LEU A 33 -7.34 2.52 7.59
CA LEU A 33 -6.70 2.75 6.30
C LEU A 33 -5.22 3.05 6.52
N LEU A 34 -4.37 2.17 6.02
CA LEU A 34 -2.92 2.21 6.13
C LEU A 34 -2.28 2.42 4.76
N GLY A 35 -1.25 3.25 4.65
CA GLY A 35 -0.53 3.44 3.39
C GLY A 35 0.41 4.63 3.42
N ALA A 36 1.30 4.74 2.42
CA ALA A 36 2.26 5.84 2.32
C ALA A 36 1.57 7.22 2.21
N SER A 37 2.31 8.29 2.47
CA SER A 37 1.82 9.66 2.20
C SER A 37 1.39 9.79 0.74
N GLY A 38 0.26 10.46 0.50
CA GLY A 38 -0.30 10.64 -0.84
C GLY A 38 -1.08 9.44 -1.40
N SER A 39 -1.26 8.34 -0.67
CA SER A 39 -2.00 7.16 -1.18
C SER A 39 -3.52 7.32 -1.29
N GLY A 40 -4.09 8.49 -0.94
CA GLY A 40 -5.53 8.79 -1.10
C GLY A 40 -6.40 8.58 0.15
N LYS A 41 -5.84 8.10 1.27
CA LYS A 41 -6.58 7.78 2.51
C LYS A 41 -7.44 8.93 3.05
N SER A 42 -6.84 10.11 3.25
CA SER A 42 -7.57 11.29 3.75
C SER A 42 -8.64 11.76 2.76
N THR A 43 -8.43 11.54 1.45
CA THR A 43 -9.45 11.83 0.42
C THR A 43 -10.65 10.91 0.57
N VAL A 44 -10.43 9.60 0.76
CA VAL A 44 -11.51 8.65 1.07
C VAL A 44 -12.27 9.09 2.31
N LEU A 45 -11.57 9.38 3.40
CA LEU A 45 -12.19 9.79 4.66
C LEU A 45 -13.03 11.08 4.52
N ARG A 46 -12.52 12.07 3.78
CA ARG A 46 -13.24 13.33 3.49
C ARG A 46 -14.42 13.13 2.55
N MET A 47 -14.39 12.14 1.65
CA MET A 47 -15.54 11.77 0.83
C MET A 47 -16.66 11.18 1.67
N ILE A 48 -16.35 10.32 2.65
CA ILE A 48 -17.32 9.76 3.60
C ILE A 48 -17.97 10.88 4.41
N ALA A 49 -17.18 11.82 4.93
CA ALA A 49 -17.64 12.99 5.66
C ALA A 49 -18.44 14.00 4.83
N GLY A 50 -18.42 13.89 3.49
CA GLY A 50 -19.07 14.83 2.57
C GLY A 50 -18.31 16.15 2.36
N LEU A 51 -17.07 16.24 2.85
CA LEU A 51 -16.20 17.40 2.67
C LEU A 51 -15.64 17.48 1.25
N ILE A 52 -15.54 16.33 0.57
CA ILE A 52 -15.19 16.20 -0.84
C ILE A 52 -16.28 15.35 -1.49
N ARG A 53 -16.75 15.74 -2.67
CA ARG A 53 -17.71 14.93 -3.45
C ARG A 53 -16.95 13.89 -4.29
N PRO A 54 -17.29 12.59 -4.21
CA PRO A 54 -16.76 11.60 -5.14
C PRO A 54 -17.18 11.91 -6.56
N ASP A 55 -16.35 11.58 -7.54
CA ASP A 55 -16.68 11.73 -8.97
C ASP A 55 -17.50 10.53 -9.47
N ALA A 56 -17.27 9.35 -8.89
CA ALA A 56 -18.05 8.15 -9.12
C ALA A 56 -18.15 7.28 -7.86
N GLY A 57 -19.08 6.33 -7.87
CA GLY A 57 -19.36 5.43 -6.75
C GLY A 57 -20.44 5.93 -5.80
N SER A 58 -20.73 5.15 -4.76
CA SER A 58 -21.74 5.44 -3.74
C SER A 58 -21.23 5.23 -2.32
N ILE A 59 -21.81 5.98 -1.40
CA ILE A 59 -21.53 5.94 0.04
C ILE A 59 -22.83 5.67 0.76
N GLU A 60 -22.89 4.60 1.53
CA GLU A 60 -23.99 4.29 2.43
C GLU A 60 -23.50 4.26 3.87
N LEU A 61 -24.26 4.91 4.77
CA LEU A 61 -24.03 4.90 6.21
C LEU A 61 -25.27 4.37 6.91
N ASN A 62 -25.12 3.28 7.68
CA ASN A 62 -26.20 2.56 8.37
C ASN A 62 -27.40 2.27 7.44
N GLY A 63 -27.11 1.77 6.22
CA GLY A 63 -28.12 1.44 5.21
C GLY A 63 -28.76 2.63 4.49
N LYS A 64 -28.29 3.86 4.74
CA LYS A 64 -28.77 5.07 4.06
C LYS A 64 -27.73 5.57 3.07
N GLU A 65 -28.12 5.74 1.81
CA GLU A 65 -27.30 6.39 0.79
C GLU A 65 -27.10 7.88 1.14
N VAL A 66 -25.84 8.31 1.25
CA VAL A 66 -25.47 9.67 1.69
C VAL A 66 -24.57 10.40 0.69
N THR A 67 -24.28 9.82 -0.48
CA THR A 67 -23.26 10.31 -1.43
C THR A 67 -23.48 11.77 -1.80
N LYS A 68 -24.73 12.18 -2.00
CA LYS A 68 -25.12 13.54 -2.38
C LYS A 68 -25.48 14.45 -1.20
N LEU A 69 -25.52 13.92 0.02
CA LEU A 69 -25.87 14.70 1.21
C LEU A 69 -24.71 15.63 1.62
N PRO A 70 -25.00 16.86 2.08
CA PRO A 70 -23.98 17.74 2.63
C PRO A 70 -23.46 17.21 3.98
N PRO A 71 -22.24 17.60 4.42
CA PRO A 71 -21.61 17.08 5.64
C PRO A 71 -22.53 17.05 6.88
N GLN A 72 -23.24 18.14 7.14
CA GLN A 72 -24.11 18.27 8.32
C GLN A 72 -25.28 17.26 8.36
N ALA A 73 -25.66 16.70 7.20
CA ALA A 73 -26.77 15.76 7.07
C ALA A 73 -26.32 14.28 7.12
N ARG A 74 -25.02 14.01 7.23
CA ARG A 74 -24.46 12.64 7.24
C ARG A 74 -24.35 12.02 8.63
N GLY A 75 -24.38 12.82 9.69
CA GLY A 75 -24.30 12.32 11.06
C GLY A 75 -22.95 11.67 11.41
N THR A 76 -21.84 12.17 10.86
CA THR A 76 -20.48 11.63 11.00
C THR A 76 -19.59 12.49 11.90
N GLY A 77 -19.05 11.94 12.99
CA GLY A 77 -18.05 12.60 13.82
C GLY A 77 -16.72 12.64 13.08
N PHE A 78 -16.03 13.79 13.05
CA PHE A 78 -14.76 13.94 12.34
C PHE A 78 -13.69 14.56 13.24
N VAL A 79 -12.53 13.92 13.33
CA VAL A 79 -11.32 14.45 13.96
C VAL A 79 -10.27 14.69 12.89
N PHE A 80 -9.90 15.96 12.71
CA PHE A 80 -8.89 16.39 11.74
C PHE A 80 -7.48 16.20 12.30
N GLN A 81 -6.50 16.04 11.41
CA GLN A 81 -5.07 15.92 11.72
C GLN A 81 -4.54 17.04 12.64
N ASN A 82 -4.94 18.29 12.41
CA ASN A 82 -4.53 19.45 13.22
C ASN A 82 -5.48 19.74 14.40
N TYR A 83 -6.37 18.80 14.74
CA TYR A 83 -7.45 18.89 15.73
C TYR A 83 -8.53 19.94 15.41
N SER A 84 -8.20 21.01 14.68
CA SER A 84 -9.07 22.11 14.24
C SER A 84 -9.95 22.65 15.37
N LEU A 85 -9.38 22.84 16.56
CA LEU A 85 -10.08 23.43 17.69
C LEU A 85 -10.27 24.94 17.48
N PHE A 86 -11.39 25.48 17.96
CA PHE A 86 -11.65 26.91 17.94
C PHE A 86 -10.80 27.58 19.01
N ARG A 87 -9.74 28.28 18.59
CA ARG A 87 -8.74 28.87 19.49
C ARG A 87 -9.29 29.96 20.42
N HIS A 88 -10.36 30.63 19.99
CA HIS A 88 -11.04 31.69 20.74
C HIS A 88 -12.13 31.14 21.69
N MET A 89 -12.34 29.83 21.71
CA MET A 89 -13.29 29.16 22.60
C MET A 89 -12.54 28.35 23.66
N ASN A 90 -13.14 28.24 24.85
CA ASN A 90 -12.66 27.31 25.88
C ASN A 90 -13.01 25.86 25.53
N VAL A 91 -12.53 24.91 26.34
CA VAL A 91 -12.76 23.47 26.16
C VAL A 91 -14.24 23.14 26.13
N ALA A 92 -15.01 23.67 27.07
CA ALA A 92 -16.45 23.43 27.18
C ALA A 92 -17.21 23.89 25.93
N GLU A 93 -16.91 25.10 25.47
CA GLU A 93 -17.48 25.72 24.27
C GLU A 93 -17.14 24.94 23.01
N ASN A 94 -15.90 24.44 22.89
CA ASN A 94 -15.50 23.59 21.78
C ASN A 94 -16.35 22.31 21.72
N VAL A 95 -16.55 21.63 22.85
CA VAL A 95 -17.34 20.39 22.92
C VAL A 95 -18.83 20.67 22.64
N GLU A 96 -19.37 21.76 23.18
CA GLU A 96 -20.79 22.11 23.01
C GLU A 96 -21.14 22.71 21.65
N PHE A 97 -20.14 23.14 20.85
CA PHE A 97 -20.37 23.89 19.61
C PHE A 97 -21.39 23.21 18.67
N GLY A 98 -21.22 21.92 18.39
CA GLY A 98 -22.12 21.18 17.51
C GLY A 98 -23.54 21.07 18.06
N LEU A 99 -23.69 20.96 19.38
CA LEU A 99 -24.99 20.91 20.06
C LEU A 99 -25.68 22.27 20.03
N ARG A 100 -24.92 23.38 20.16
CA ARG A 100 -25.44 24.76 20.02
C ARG A 100 -26.00 25.00 18.63
N VAL A 101 -25.26 24.60 17.58
CA VAL A 101 -25.69 24.73 16.18
C VAL A 101 -27.00 23.95 15.93
N ARG A 102 -27.14 22.77 16.57
CA ARG A 102 -28.36 21.94 16.51
C ARG A 102 -29.48 22.41 17.45
N LYS A 103 -29.32 23.54 18.13
CA LYS A 103 -30.30 24.14 19.05
C LYS A 103 -30.70 23.23 20.23
N VAL A 104 -29.79 22.35 20.68
CA VAL A 104 -30.01 21.51 21.87
C VAL A 104 -30.12 22.39 23.12
N PRO A 105 -31.06 22.16 24.05
CA PRO A 105 -31.25 22.97 25.26
C PRO A 105 -29.99 23.06 26.13
N ALA A 106 -29.77 24.21 26.79
CA ALA A 106 -28.54 24.48 27.53
C ALA A 106 -28.23 23.43 28.61
N ALA A 107 -29.23 23.00 29.39
CA ALA A 107 -29.06 21.99 30.43
C ALA A 107 -28.56 20.64 29.87
N GLU A 108 -29.12 20.20 28.74
CA GLU A 108 -28.70 18.97 28.06
C GLU A 108 -27.27 19.09 27.51
N ARG A 109 -26.90 20.26 26.96
CA ARG A 109 -25.54 20.51 26.47
C ARG A 109 -24.51 20.43 27.60
N THR A 110 -24.80 21.08 28.73
CA THR A 110 -23.92 21.09 29.92
C THR A 110 -23.71 19.67 30.44
N LYS A 111 -24.79 18.91 30.63
CA LYS A 111 -24.72 17.50 31.05
C LYS A 111 -23.89 16.66 30.07
N ARG A 112 -24.19 16.76 28.78
CA ARG A 112 -23.50 15.98 27.73
C ARG A 112 -22.02 16.32 27.64
N ARG A 113 -21.67 17.60 27.77
CA ARG A 113 -20.28 18.05 27.80
C ARG A 113 -19.54 17.44 28.97
N GLU A 114 -20.10 17.49 30.18
CA GLU A 114 -19.46 16.96 31.39
C GLU A 114 -19.20 15.46 31.27
N GLU A 115 -20.22 14.69 30.85
CA GLU A 115 -20.08 13.26 30.54
C GLU A 115 -18.92 12.97 29.58
N LEU A 116 -18.79 13.78 28.52
CA LEU A 116 -17.75 13.58 27.51
C LEU A 116 -16.37 14.00 27.99
N LEU A 117 -16.28 15.08 28.76
CA LEU A 117 -15.01 15.50 29.36
C LEU A 117 -14.51 14.46 30.34
N ASP A 118 -15.39 13.87 31.15
CA ASP A 118 -15.01 12.77 32.04
C ASP A 118 -14.61 11.52 31.25
N LEU A 119 -15.36 11.17 30.20
CA LEU A 119 -15.04 10.04 29.32
C LEU A 119 -13.65 10.15 28.69
N VAL A 120 -13.25 11.36 28.28
CA VAL A 120 -11.91 11.60 27.72
C VAL A 120 -10.86 11.95 28.80
N GLY A 121 -11.19 11.88 30.09
CA GLY A 121 -10.27 12.17 31.19
C GLY A 121 -9.78 13.63 31.22
N LEU A 122 -10.68 14.56 30.92
CA LEU A 122 -10.51 16.01 30.97
C LEU A 122 -11.53 16.69 31.92
N GLY A 123 -12.13 15.92 32.84
CA GLY A 123 -13.00 16.45 33.90
C GLY A 123 -12.36 17.64 34.62
N GLY A 124 -13.14 18.69 34.88
CA GLY A 124 -12.68 19.92 35.52
C GLY A 124 -11.86 20.88 34.64
N LEU A 125 -11.52 20.53 33.39
CA LEU A 125 -10.75 21.40 32.48
C LEU A 125 -11.61 22.26 31.55
N GLY A 126 -12.94 22.24 31.69
CA GLY A 126 -13.88 22.89 30.78
C GLY A 126 -13.66 24.39 30.54
N LEU A 127 -13.18 25.12 31.55
CA LEU A 127 -12.95 26.57 31.47
C LEU A 127 -11.60 26.95 30.87
N ARG A 128 -10.69 26.00 30.63
CA ARG A 128 -9.38 26.29 30.02
C ARG A 128 -9.53 26.64 28.55
N LEU A 129 -8.71 27.57 28.08
CA LEU A 129 -8.54 27.84 26.66
C LEU A 129 -7.73 26.72 26.01
N THR A 130 -8.00 26.47 24.73
CA THR A 130 -7.30 25.42 23.95
C THR A 130 -5.79 25.64 23.86
N THR A 131 -5.34 26.89 23.94
CA THR A 131 -3.92 27.28 23.99
C THR A 131 -3.22 26.92 25.31
N GLN A 132 -3.99 26.63 26.37
CA GLN A 132 -3.47 26.23 27.69
C GLN A 132 -3.38 24.70 27.84
N LEU A 133 -3.62 23.95 26.76
CA LEU A 133 -3.64 22.49 26.74
C LEU A 133 -2.42 21.94 26.02
N SER A 134 -1.95 20.76 26.47
CA SER A 134 -0.98 19.97 25.70
C SER A 134 -1.61 19.42 24.41
N GLY A 135 -0.79 19.01 23.43
CA GLY A 135 -1.30 18.41 22.19
C GLY A 135 -2.21 17.20 22.43
N GLY A 136 -1.84 16.33 23.36
CA GLY A 136 -2.67 15.17 23.72
C GLY A 136 -3.98 15.54 24.44
N GLN A 137 -4.02 16.66 25.17
CA GLN A 137 -5.27 17.20 25.71
C GLN A 137 -6.13 17.80 24.60
N GLN A 138 -5.54 18.55 23.67
CA GLN A 138 -6.26 19.11 22.51
C GLN A 138 -6.90 18.02 21.65
N GLN A 139 -6.18 16.92 21.38
CA GLN A 139 -6.75 15.78 20.65
C GLN A 139 -7.97 15.20 21.37
N ARG A 140 -7.89 15.03 22.70
CA ARG A 140 -9.01 14.53 23.51
C ARG A 140 -10.21 15.46 23.51
N VAL A 141 -9.99 16.78 23.49
CA VAL A 141 -11.06 17.76 23.26
C VAL A 141 -11.67 17.61 21.87
N ALA A 142 -10.85 17.40 20.83
CA ALA A 142 -11.35 17.19 19.47
C ALA A 142 -12.21 15.92 19.34
N LEU A 143 -11.79 14.84 20.01
CA LEU A 143 -12.57 13.60 20.11
C LEU A 143 -13.90 13.83 20.84
N ALA A 144 -13.87 14.46 22.03
CA ALA A 144 -15.09 14.79 22.77
C ALA A 144 -16.06 15.64 21.94
N ARG A 145 -15.55 16.64 21.22
CA ARG A 145 -16.35 17.47 20.29
C ARG A 145 -16.97 16.65 19.16
N ALA A 146 -16.22 15.71 18.57
CA ALA A 146 -16.74 14.84 17.51
C ALA A 146 -17.85 13.91 18.03
N LEU A 147 -17.77 13.47 19.28
CA LEU A 147 -18.74 12.59 19.97
C LEU A 147 -19.96 13.34 20.54
N ALA A 148 -19.89 14.66 20.62
CA ALA A 148 -20.87 15.51 21.31
C ALA A 148 -22.31 15.22 20.89
N TYR A 149 -22.56 15.20 19.59
CA TYR A 149 -23.90 15.04 19.02
C TYR A 149 -24.26 13.59 18.69
N GLN A 150 -23.54 12.61 19.26
CA GLN A 150 -23.78 11.17 19.09
C GLN A 150 -23.75 10.74 17.61
N PRO A 151 -22.57 10.84 16.96
CA PRO A 151 -22.46 10.46 15.56
C PRO A 151 -22.69 8.97 15.36
N SER A 152 -23.20 8.61 14.18
CA SER A 152 -23.38 7.23 13.75
C SER A 152 -22.05 6.53 13.44
N VAL A 153 -21.07 7.31 12.99
CA VAL A 153 -19.75 6.86 12.54
C VAL A 153 -18.72 7.89 13.00
N LEU A 154 -17.55 7.41 13.43
CA LEU A 154 -16.40 8.25 13.79
C LEU A 154 -15.31 8.14 12.71
N LEU A 155 -14.81 9.29 12.25
CA LEU A 155 -13.80 9.41 11.21
C LEU A 155 -12.57 10.13 11.79
N LEU A 156 -11.39 9.51 11.70
CA LEU A 156 -10.15 10.00 12.32
C LEU A 156 -9.04 10.13 11.27
N ASP A 157 -8.61 11.35 10.98
CA ASP A 157 -7.57 11.65 9.98
C ASP A 157 -6.22 11.88 10.66
N GLU A 158 -5.33 10.88 10.65
CA GLU A 158 -4.00 10.89 11.30
C GLU A 158 -4.00 11.49 12.73
N PRO A 159 -4.83 10.97 13.64
CA PRO A 159 -5.12 11.64 14.90
C PRO A 159 -3.91 11.71 15.87
N PHE A 160 -2.84 10.95 15.63
CA PHE A 160 -1.68 10.81 16.53
C PHE A 160 -0.38 11.42 16.00
N GLY A 161 -0.35 11.87 14.74
CA GLY A 161 0.90 12.20 14.03
C GLY A 161 1.74 13.31 14.67
N ALA A 162 1.09 14.26 15.36
CA ALA A 162 1.74 15.44 15.95
C ALA A 162 2.16 15.28 17.42
N LEU A 163 2.14 14.07 17.97
CA LEU A 163 2.33 13.82 19.41
C LEU A 163 3.64 13.10 19.71
N ASP A 164 4.13 13.18 20.95
CA ASP A 164 5.26 12.36 21.39
C ASP A 164 4.85 10.89 21.59
N VAL A 165 5.84 9.99 21.51
CA VAL A 165 5.63 8.53 21.53
C VAL A 165 4.88 8.04 22.77
N LYS A 166 5.19 8.58 23.96
CA LYS A 166 4.55 8.14 25.22
C LYS A 166 3.08 8.55 25.25
N ILE A 167 2.78 9.79 24.85
CA ILE A 167 1.41 10.29 24.76
C ILE A 167 0.62 9.53 23.69
N ARG A 168 1.23 9.19 22.54
CA ARG A 168 0.56 8.40 21.48
C ARG A 168 0.03 7.07 22.02
N HIS A 169 0.87 6.26 22.67
CA HIS A 169 0.45 4.94 23.15
C HIS A 169 -0.74 5.04 24.14
N GLN A 170 -0.69 5.97 25.09
CA GLN A 170 -1.79 6.17 26.03
C GLN A 170 -3.08 6.60 25.31
N LEU A 171 -2.98 7.46 24.29
CA LEU A 171 -4.13 7.94 23.54
C LEU A 171 -4.72 6.88 22.62
N ARG A 172 -3.90 6.02 22.03
CA ARG A 172 -4.36 4.83 21.28
C ARG A 172 -5.22 3.93 22.16
N LYS A 173 -4.70 3.57 23.34
CA LYS A 173 -5.44 2.75 24.32
C LYS A 173 -6.76 3.39 24.73
N ASN A 174 -6.75 4.69 25.04
CA ASN A 174 -7.96 5.42 25.42
C ASN A 174 -8.98 5.49 24.27
N LEU A 175 -8.52 5.76 23.04
CA LEU A 175 -9.39 5.80 21.87
C LEU A 175 -10.06 4.44 21.65
N ARG A 176 -9.30 3.34 21.70
CA ARG A 176 -9.84 1.98 21.56
C ARG A 176 -10.86 1.68 22.64
N ALA A 177 -10.58 2.01 23.90
CA ALA A 177 -11.50 1.80 25.01
C ALA A 177 -12.82 2.59 24.82
N ILE A 178 -12.74 3.86 24.44
CA ILE A 178 -13.92 4.70 24.17
C ILE A 178 -14.73 4.13 22.99
N GLN A 179 -14.05 3.77 21.90
CA GLN A 179 -14.68 3.21 20.71
C GLN A 179 -15.44 1.92 21.04
N GLN A 180 -14.84 1.01 21.81
CA GLN A 180 -15.46 -0.23 22.26
C GLN A 180 -16.62 0.00 23.22
N GLN A 181 -16.44 0.90 24.21
CA GLN A 181 -17.48 1.25 25.19
C GLN A 181 -18.73 1.82 24.50
N LEU A 182 -18.54 2.64 23.46
CA LEU A 182 -19.63 3.27 22.72
C LEU A 182 -20.10 2.45 21.51
N LYS A 183 -19.42 1.34 21.17
CA LYS A 183 -19.65 0.51 19.98
C LYS A 183 -19.73 1.33 18.69
N LEU A 184 -18.87 2.32 18.55
CA LEU A 184 -18.88 3.23 17.40
C LEU A 184 -18.12 2.63 16.23
N THR A 185 -18.77 2.50 15.09
CA THR A 185 -18.07 2.21 13.84
C THR A 185 -17.09 3.34 13.54
N THR A 186 -15.82 2.99 13.37
CA THR A 186 -14.73 3.96 13.27
C THR A 186 -13.86 3.67 12.06
N ILE A 187 -13.54 4.71 11.28
CA ILE A 187 -12.46 4.66 10.29
C ILE A 187 -11.32 5.54 10.79
N LEU A 188 -10.13 4.96 10.88
CA LEU A 188 -8.90 5.66 11.20
C LEU A 188 -7.94 5.62 10.01
N VAL A 189 -7.39 6.77 9.65
CA VAL A 189 -6.34 6.89 8.64
C VAL A 189 -5.01 7.08 9.33
N THR A 190 -4.00 6.29 8.97
CA THR A 190 -2.63 6.46 9.44
C THR A 190 -1.60 6.00 8.40
N HIS A 191 -0.36 6.43 8.58
CA HIS A 191 0.81 5.91 7.89
C HIS A 191 1.71 5.08 8.82
N ASP A 192 1.37 4.99 10.11
CA ASP A 192 2.09 4.26 11.14
C ASP A 192 1.53 2.82 11.25
N GLN A 193 2.42 1.84 11.16
CA GLN A 193 2.05 0.43 11.17
C GLN A 193 1.70 -0.07 12.57
N GLU A 194 2.40 0.42 13.60
CA GLU A 194 2.12 0.06 14.99
C GLU A 194 0.72 0.52 15.37
N GLU A 195 0.30 1.71 14.91
CA GLU A 195 -1.06 2.21 15.08
C GLU A 195 -2.10 1.27 14.48
N ALA A 196 -1.86 0.85 13.24
CA ALA A 196 -2.77 -0.03 12.54
C ALA A 196 -2.86 -1.38 13.26
N PHE A 197 -1.73 -1.99 13.63
CA PHE A 197 -1.74 -3.30 14.28
C PHE A 197 -2.32 -3.28 15.70
N GLU A 198 -2.10 -2.21 16.46
CA GLU A 198 -2.56 -2.08 17.83
C GLU A 198 -4.07 -1.81 17.92
N LEU A 199 -4.64 -1.07 16.97
CA LEU A 199 -6.01 -0.57 17.06
C LEU A 199 -7.03 -1.29 16.18
N ALA A 200 -6.60 -1.77 15.01
CA ALA A 200 -7.52 -2.22 13.97
C ALA A 200 -8.15 -3.57 14.29
N ASP A 201 -9.43 -3.70 13.98
CA ASP A 201 -10.04 -5.00 13.77
C ASP A 201 -9.65 -5.52 12.38
N ARG A 202 -9.70 -4.64 11.37
CA ARG A 202 -9.21 -4.89 10.00
C ARG A 202 -8.51 -3.66 9.45
N ILE A 203 -7.53 -3.91 8.60
CA ILE A 203 -6.69 -2.90 7.96
C ILE A 203 -6.90 -3.00 6.45
N GLY A 204 -7.15 -1.87 5.80
CA GLY A 204 -7.07 -1.71 4.35
C GLY A 204 -5.76 -1.04 3.95
N VAL A 205 -4.92 -1.75 3.21
CA VAL A 205 -3.64 -1.22 2.71
C VAL A 205 -3.88 -0.48 1.39
N MET A 206 -3.51 0.80 1.33
CA MET A 206 -3.68 1.65 0.16
C MET A 206 -2.35 2.03 -0.48
N ASP A 207 -2.29 1.96 -1.81
CA ASP A 207 -1.19 2.43 -2.64
C ASP A 207 -1.71 3.17 -3.87
N ARG A 208 -1.16 4.36 -4.15
CA ARG A 208 -1.49 5.17 -5.34
C ARG A 208 -3.02 5.25 -5.64
N GLY A 209 -3.84 5.44 -4.61
CA GLY A 209 -5.30 5.53 -4.73
C GLY A 209 -6.05 4.21 -4.84
N ASN A 210 -5.37 3.07 -4.85
CA ASN A 210 -5.94 1.73 -4.92
C ASN A 210 -5.95 1.08 -3.54
N LEU A 211 -7.00 0.32 -3.24
CA LEU A 211 -7.06 -0.58 -2.09
C LEU A 211 -6.43 -1.92 -2.50
N ILE A 212 -5.23 -2.19 -1.98
CA ILE A 212 -4.40 -3.33 -2.39
C ILE A 212 -4.83 -4.62 -1.70
N GLU A 213 -5.04 -4.54 -0.39
CA GLU A 213 -5.36 -5.70 0.43
C GLU A 213 -6.14 -5.29 1.66
N ILE A 214 -7.05 -6.16 2.10
CA ILE A 214 -7.77 -6.01 3.37
C ILE A 214 -7.62 -7.28 4.17
N GLY A 215 -7.28 -7.15 5.43
CA GLY A 215 -7.19 -8.28 6.35
C GLY A 215 -7.07 -7.83 7.79
N THR A 216 -7.08 -8.79 8.71
CA THR A 216 -6.67 -8.55 10.09
C THR A 216 -5.18 -8.26 10.18
N SER A 217 -4.73 -7.69 11.30
CA SER A 217 -3.31 -7.44 11.57
C SER A 217 -2.45 -8.71 11.39
N GLN A 218 -2.94 -9.86 11.88
CA GLN A 218 -2.24 -11.13 11.79
C GLN A 218 -2.18 -11.67 10.35
N GLU A 219 -3.28 -11.57 9.60
CA GLU A 219 -3.31 -12.02 8.20
C GLU A 219 -2.35 -11.20 7.34
N LEU A 220 -2.42 -9.86 7.42
CA LEU A 220 -1.53 -9.00 6.63
C LEU A 220 -0.05 -9.18 7.00
N TYR A 221 0.24 -9.45 8.28
CA TYR A 221 1.62 -9.65 8.73
C TYR A 221 2.15 -11.04 8.40
N HIS A 222 1.39 -12.12 8.60
CA HIS A 222 1.90 -13.48 8.43
C HIS A 222 1.59 -14.09 7.06
N ARG A 223 0.47 -13.71 6.44
CA ARG A 223 -0.02 -14.27 5.18
C ARG A 223 -0.51 -13.19 4.20
N PRO A 224 0.32 -12.17 3.90
CA PRO A 224 -0.03 -11.18 2.91
C PRO A 224 -0.31 -11.85 1.56
N GLN A 225 -1.28 -11.34 0.82
CA GLN A 225 -1.62 -11.83 -0.52
C GLN A 225 -0.78 -11.13 -1.60
N THR A 226 -0.32 -9.92 -1.31
CA THR A 226 0.46 -9.10 -2.26
C THR A 226 1.88 -8.85 -1.76
N GLU A 227 2.83 -8.76 -2.69
CA GLU A 227 4.21 -8.35 -2.37
C GLU A 227 4.25 -6.94 -1.79
N PHE A 228 3.39 -6.04 -2.29
CA PHE A 228 3.28 -4.69 -1.75
C PHE A 228 2.90 -4.73 -0.28
N ALA A 229 1.81 -5.41 0.08
CA ALA A 229 1.40 -5.53 1.49
C ALA A 229 2.53 -6.15 2.31
N ALA A 230 3.13 -7.26 1.84
CA ALA A 230 4.22 -7.94 2.53
C ALA A 230 5.40 -7.02 2.87
N LYS A 231 5.87 -6.23 1.89
CA LYS A 231 6.98 -5.28 2.05
C LYS A 231 6.57 -4.07 2.88
N PHE A 232 5.34 -3.61 2.70
CA PHE A 232 4.82 -2.47 3.43
C PHE A 232 4.72 -2.78 4.92
N VAL A 233 4.27 -3.97 5.31
CA VAL A 233 3.90 -4.30 6.70
C VAL A 233 4.99 -4.96 7.57
N GLY A 234 6.06 -5.53 7.01
CA GLY A 234 6.97 -6.34 7.84
C GLY A 234 8.33 -6.71 7.23
N GLY A 235 8.92 -5.84 6.41
CA GLY A 235 10.33 -5.95 6.02
C GLY A 235 10.61 -6.49 4.61
N LYS A 236 11.90 -6.52 4.26
CA LYS A 236 12.40 -6.63 2.87
C LYS A 236 12.93 -8.00 2.43
N ASN A 237 12.89 -8.99 3.32
CA ASN A 237 13.41 -10.34 3.05
C ASN A 237 12.48 -11.12 2.10
N VAL A 238 12.62 -10.85 0.80
CA VAL A 238 11.88 -11.52 -0.26
C VAL A 238 12.86 -12.10 -1.26
N LEU A 239 12.88 -13.43 -1.36
CA LEU A 239 13.75 -14.16 -2.29
C LEU A 239 12.94 -14.82 -3.41
N ILE A 240 13.55 -14.99 -4.58
CA ILE A 240 12.92 -15.72 -5.68
C ILE A 240 13.27 -17.19 -5.56
N GLY A 241 12.24 -18.03 -5.51
CA GLY A 241 12.34 -19.49 -5.56
C GLY A 241 11.83 -20.06 -6.88
N ARG A 242 12.21 -21.29 -7.19
CA ARG A 242 11.66 -22.09 -8.29
C ARG A 242 10.93 -23.31 -7.75
N VAL A 243 9.76 -23.62 -8.30
CA VAL A 243 9.02 -24.82 -7.93
C VAL A 243 9.66 -26.02 -8.63
N GLU A 244 10.24 -26.95 -7.88
CA GLU A 244 10.95 -28.12 -8.41
C GLU A 244 10.81 -29.33 -7.46
N GLY A 245 10.38 -30.48 -8.00
CA GLY A 245 10.33 -31.75 -7.28
C GLY A 245 9.55 -31.70 -5.96
N GLY A 246 8.34 -31.12 -6.00
CA GLY A 246 7.42 -31.03 -4.84
C GLY A 246 7.81 -30.01 -3.77
N GLY A 247 8.79 -29.13 -4.03
CA GLY A 247 9.20 -28.07 -3.12
C GLY A 247 9.63 -26.80 -3.87
N ILE A 248 10.14 -25.83 -3.13
CA ILE A 248 10.68 -24.59 -3.67
C ILE A 248 12.19 -24.57 -3.49
N LYS A 249 12.92 -24.40 -4.59
CA LYS A 249 14.37 -24.25 -4.62
C LYS A 249 14.72 -22.77 -4.61
N ILE A 250 15.38 -22.33 -3.55
CA ILE A 250 15.98 -21.01 -3.38
C ILE A 250 17.48 -21.23 -3.48
N GLY A 251 18.01 -21.20 -4.71
CA GLY A 251 19.42 -21.47 -4.98
C GLY A 251 19.80 -22.90 -4.62
N ASN A 252 20.63 -23.09 -3.59
CA ASN A 252 20.99 -24.41 -3.09
C ASN A 252 20.05 -24.91 -1.97
N THR A 253 19.18 -24.05 -1.44
CA THR A 253 18.25 -24.37 -0.37
C THR A 253 16.96 -24.91 -0.96
N LYS A 254 16.46 -26.03 -0.45
CA LYS A 254 15.12 -26.55 -0.78
C LYS A 254 14.21 -26.36 0.43
N VAL A 255 13.07 -25.71 0.23
CA VAL A 255 12.01 -25.57 1.24
C VAL A 255 10.77 -26.35 0.79
N PRO A 256 9.99 -26.92 1.72
CA PRO A 256 8.77 -27.62 1.35
C PRO A 256 7.75 -26.68 0.70
N LEU A 257 6.81 -27.22 -0.06
CA LEU A 257 5.69 -26.45 -0.57
C LEU A 257 4.51 -26.65 0.39
N ALA A 258 4.16 -25.61 1.16
CA ALA A 258 3.11 -25.71 2.19
C ALA A 258 1.68 -25.80 1.61
N SER A 259 1.46 -25.24 0.42
CA SER A 259 0.16 -25.24 -0.27
C SER A 259 0.33 -25.48 -1.76
N PRO A 260 -0.59 -26.21 -2.43
CA PRO A 260 -0.54 -26.41 -3.87
C PRO A 260 -0.63 -25.04 -4.58
N LEU A 261 0.36 -24.76 -5.42
CA LEU A 261 0.39 -23.58 -6.28
C LEU A 261 -0.36 -23.87 -7.58
N SER A 262 -0.82 -22.81 -8.25
CA SER A 262 -1.35 -22.91 -9.60
C SER A 262 -0.37 -23.61 -10.55
N ALA A 263 -0.87 -24.54 -11.38
CA ALA A 263 -0.09 -25.48 -12.20
C ALA A 263 0.91 -24.84 -13.20
N HIS A 264 0.85 -23.52 -13.39
CA HIS A 264 1.69 -22.76 -14.32
C HIS A 264 2.80 -21.93 -13.64
N GLN A 265 2.94 -21.98 -12.32
CA GLN A 265 3.96 -21.22 -11.60
C GLN A 265 5.26 -22.01 -11.45
N SER A 266 6.25 -21.68 -12.28
CA SER A 266 7.62 -22.22 -12.15
C SER A 266 8.50 -21.40 -11.19
N ARG A 267 8.10 -20.17 -10.88
CA ARG A 267 8.79 -19.25 -9.96
C ARG A 267 7.81 -18.77 -8.90
N VAL A 268 8.32 -18.49 -7.72
CA VAL A 268 7.57 -17.94 -6.58
C VAL A 268 8.41 -16.95 -5.81
N ARG A 269 7.77 -16.13 -4.99
CA ARG A 269 8.45 -15.27 -4.02
C ARG A 269 8.33 -15.91 -2.64
N VAL A 270 9.47 -16.07 -1.97
CA VAL A 270 9.56 -16.58 -0.61
C VAL A 270 9.84 -15.41 0.31
N LEU A 271 8.85 -15.07 1.13
CA LEU A 271 8.91 -14.05 2.16
C LEU A 271 9.25 -14.72 3.49
N PHE A 272 10.19 -14.18 4.25
CA PHE A 272 10.40 -14.57 5.64
C PHE A 272 10.65 -13.32 6.47
N ARG A 273 10.17 -13.28 7.71
CA ARG A 273 10.25 -12.05 8.51
C ARG A 273 11.64 -11.92 9.16
N PRO A 274 12.14 -10.70 9.40
CA PRO A 274 13.46 -10.51 10.02
C PRO A 274 13.65 -11.26 11.35
N GLU A 275 12.58 -11.40 12.13
CA GLU A 275 12.57 -12.15 13.40
C GLU A 275 12.64 -13.67 13.21
N THR A 276 12.29 -14.20 12.03
CA THR A 276 12.33 -15.64 11.70
C THR A 276 13.65 -16.08 11.07
N VAL A 277 14.52 -15.11 10.73
CA VAL A 277 15.92 -15.38 10.37
C VAL A 277 16.60 -16.05 11.58
N MET A 278 17.57 -16.92 11.36
CA MET A 278 18.36 -17.60 12.39
C MET A 278 19.84 -17.35 12.12
N LEU A 279 20.62 -17.09 13.18
CA LEU A 279 22.04 -16.81 13.12
C LEU A 279 22.80 -17.66 14.14
N GLN A 280 23.89 -18.29 13.72
CA GLN A 280 24.77 -19.07 14.61
C GLN A 280 26.19 -19.20 14.05
N THR A 281 27.14 -19.57 14.90
CA THR A 281 28.56 -19.71 14.56
C THR A 281 28.87 -21.02 13.84
N GLU A 282 28.16 -22.10 14.18
CA GLU A 282 28.31 -23.44 13.58
C GLU A 282 27.27 -23.71 12.49
N PRO A 283 27.47 -24.68 11.57
CA PRO A 283 26.47 -25.06 10.58
C PRO A 283 25.16 -25.51 11.23
N PHE A 284 24.01 -25.20 10.61
CA PHE A 284 22.72 -25.67 11.11
C PHE A 284 22.60 -27.19 10.97
N THR A 285 22.28 -27.85 12.08
CA THR A 285 21.95 -29.28 12.15
C THR A 285 20.45 -29.52 12.39
N ASP A 286 19.70 -28.47 12.71
CA ASP A 286 18.24 -28.50 12.90
C ASP A 286 17.53 -28.62 11.55
N ASN A 287 16.73 -29.68 11.39
CA ASN A 287 15.92 -29.91 10.18
C ASN A 287 14.85 -28.83 9.94
N GLY A 288 14.54 -28.01 10.95
CA GLY A 288 13.59 -26.90 10.84
C GLY A 288 14.18 -25.59 10.32
N VAL A 289 15.50 -25.48 10.11
CA VAL A 289 16.11 -24.26 9.57
C VAL A 289 16.47 -24.43 8.09
N HIS A 290 15.94 -23.52 7.28
CA HIS A 290 16.28 -23.40 5.87
C HIS A 290 17.55 -22.56 5.71
N VAL A 291 18.69 -23.24 5.54
CA VAL A 291 20.02 -22.63 5.49
C VAL A 291 20.20 -21.87 4.17
N LEU A 292 20.56 -20.59 4.25
CA LEU A 292 20.91 -19.76 3.10
C LEU A 292 22.43 -19.75 2.82
N GLY A 293 23.25 -19.94 3.87
CA GLY A 293 24.70 -20.00 3.77
C GLY A 293 25.39 -19.16 4.83
N LYS A 294 26.61 -18.72 4.54
CA LYS A 294 27.37 -17.82 5.41
C LYS A 294 27.07 -16.36 5.04
N GLY A 295 26.68 -15.57 6.03
CA GLY A 295 26.39 -14.15 5.91
C GLY A 295 27.39 -13.32 6.69
N LYS A 296 27.97 -12.30 6.06
CA LYS A 296 28.81 -11.30 6.72
C LYS A 296 27.94 -10.18 7.27
N ILE A 297 28.08 -9.85 8.55
CA ILE A 297 27.38 -8.71 9.15
C ILE A 297 27.96 -7.42 8.57
N VAL A 298 27.11 -6.60 7.95
CA VAL A 298 27.50 -5.29 7.41
C VAL A 298 27.13 -4.16 8.36
N GLU A 299 26.03 -4.33 9.10
CA GLU A 299 25.50 -3.30 9.99
C GLU A 299 24.84 -3.95 11.21
N ARG A 300 25.03 -3.34 12.37
CA ARG A 300 24.27 -3.61 13.59
C ARG A 300 23.73 -2.31 14.15
N VAL A 301 22.42 -2.26 14.35
CA VAL A 301 21.73 -1.13 14.96
C VAL A 301 21.01 -1.57 16.23
N PHE A 302 21.36 -0.99 17.37
CA PHE A 302 20.67 -1.21 18.63
C PHE A 302 19.37 -0.39 18.67
N VAL A 303 18.24 -1.05 18.94
CA VAL A 303 16.89 -0.45 18.95
C VAL A 303 16.20 -0.74 20.29
N GLY A 304 16.94 -0.75 21.40
CA GLY A 304 16.40 -1.03 22.73
C GLY A 304 16.32 -2.54 23.01
N PRO A 305 15.11 -3.13 23.16
CA PRO A 305 14.97 -4.57 23.46
C PRO A 305 15.42 -5.49 22.31
N PHE A 306 15.64 -4.92 21.13
CA PHE A 306 16.09 -5.63 19.94
C PHE A 306 17.28 -4.95 19.31
N GLN A 307 18.01 -5.71 18.51
CA GLN A 307 19.03 -5.23 17.59
C GLN A 307 18.65 -5.67 16.17
N ARG A 308 18.77 -4.74 15.23
CA ARG A 308 18.64 -5.00 13.80
C ARG A 308 20.02 -5.28 13.23
N ILE A 309 20.12 -6.39 12.52
CA ILE A 309 21.37 -6.86 11.93
C ILE A 309 21.13 -6.95 10.43
N ARG A 310 21.99 -6.30 9.65
CA ARG A 310 22.02 -6.47 8.21
C ARG A 310 23.17 -7.37 7.83
N LEU A 311 22.88 -8.38 7.02
CA LEU A 311 23.82 -9.41 6.60
C LEU A 311 23.94 -9.38 5.08
N GLN A 312 25.17 -9.53 4.60
CA GLN A 312 25.49 -9.78 3.20
C GLN A 312 25.78 -11.27 3.07
N VAL A 313 24.85 -12.02 2.48
CA VAL A 313 24.96 -13.47 2.28
C VAL A 313 25.42 -13.72 0.85
N GLU A 314 26.50 -14.48 0.68
CA GLU A 314 26.96 -14.85 -0.67
C GLU A 314 25.84 -15.56 -1.44
N HIS A 315 25.64 -15.18 -2.69
CA HIS A 315 24.61 -15.77 -3.53
C HIS A 315 24.84 -17.28 -3.67
N PRO A 316 23.89 -18.12 -3.26
CA PRO A 316 23.85 -19.47 -3.78
C PRO A 316 23.62 -19.37 -5.30
N SER A 317 24.42 -20.08 -6.08
CA SER A 317 24.34 -20.12 -7.55
C SER A 317 22.88 -20.30 -8.00
N GLY A 318 22.34 -19.34 -8.76
CA GLY A 318 21.00 -19.42 -9.35
C GLY A 318 19.87 -18.63 -8.67
N ILE A 319 20.13 -17.92 -7.55
CA ILE A 319 19.20 -16.92 -7.00
C ILE A 319 19.51 -15.55 -7.59
N ARG A 320 18.47 -14.78 -7.96
CA ARG A 320 18.57 -13.33 -8.17
C ARG A 320 17.78 -12.62 -7.07
N PRO A 321 18.35 -11.64 -6.37
CA PRO A 321 17.57 -10.78 -5.49
C PRO A 321 16.72 -9.83 -6.35
N PHE A 322 15.57 -9.41 -5.83
CA PHE A 322 14.55 -8.68 -6.59
C PHE A 322 14.91 -7.20 -6.88
N ALA A 323 15.92 -6.66 -6.19
CA ALA A 323 16.47 -5.33 -6.47
C ALA A 323 17.85 -5.23 -5.79
N GLN A 324 18.90 -5.00 -6.57
CA GLN A 324 20.21 -4.58 -6.07
C GLN A 324 20.58 -3.25 -6.69
N GLU A 325 21.37 -2.47 -5.96
CA GLU A 325 22.14 -1.38 -6.54
C GLU A 325 23.14 -1.97 -7.54
N PHE A 326 23.21 -1.37 -8.73
CA PHE A 326 24.05 -1.87 -9.83
C PHE A 326 25.53 -1.93 -9.40
N GLY A 327 26.13 -3.13 -9.33
CA GLY A 327 27.56 -3.32 -8.99
C GLY A 327 27.87 -4.40 -7.93
N GLU A 328 26.88 -4.89 -7.18
CA GLU A 328 27.09 -5.91 -6.12
C GLU A 328 26.71 -7.34 -6.57
N GLU A 329 27.36 -7.85 -7.61
CA GLU A 329 26.95 -9.11 -8.30
C GLU A 329 27.01 -10.41 -7.47
N LYS A 330 27.46 -10.40 -6.20
CA LYS A 330 27.79 -11.64 -5.46
C LYS A 330 27.06 -11.88 -4.15
N SER A 331 26.18 -10.97 -3.68
CA SER A 331 25.61 -11.13 -2.34
C SER A 331 24.23 -10.52 -2.13
N MET A 332 23.32 -11.26 -1.49
CA MET A 332 22.01 -10.74 -1.09
C MET A 332 22.06 -10.08 0.29
N GLU A 333 21.34 -8.97 0.46
CA GLU A 333 21.11 -8.37 1.77
C GLU A 333 19.95 -9.10 2.49
N ILE A 334 20.20 -9.54 3.71
CA ILE A 334 19.21 -10.13 4.61
C ILE A 334 19.14 -9.29 5.89
N GLU A 335 17.93 -8.92 6.30
CA GLU A 335 17.66 -8.24 7.56
C GLU A 335 17.28 -9.27 8.63
N ALA A 336 17.88 -9.20 9.81
CA ALA A 336 17.54 -10.03 10.95
C ALA A 336 17.25 -9.16 12.17
N VAL A 337 16.27 -9.58 12.98
CA VAL A 337 15.97 -8.96 14.28
C VAL A 337 16.32 -9.97 15.38
N ARG A 338 17.16 -9.56 16.33
CA ARG A 338 17.57 -10.36 17.50
C ARG A 338 17.21 -9.62 18.78
N PRO A 339 16.92 -10.32 19.89
CA PRO A 339 16.93 -9.70 21.21
C PRO A 339 18.26 -8.99 21.47
N SER A 340 18.23 -7.91 22.25
CA SER A 340 19.46 -7.19 22.64
C SER A 340 20.34 -7.97 23.61
N GLU A 341 19.77 -8.97 24.30
CA GLU A 341 20.51 -9.86 25.18
C GLU A 341 21.58 -10.62 24.40
N SER A 342 22.76 -10.73 25.01
CA SER A 342 23.85 -11.49 24.43
C SER A 342 23.48 -12.96 24.37
N VAL A 343 23.49 -13.52 23.16
CA VAL A 343 23.44 -14.97 22.99
C VAL A 343 24.83 -15.51 23.28
N PRO A 344 25.01 -16.41 24.26
CA PRO A 344 26.33 -16.95 24.59
C PRO A 344 27.02 -17.52 23.35
N GLY A 345 28.27 -17.10 23.12
CA GLY A 345 29.09 -17.58 22.00
C GLY A 345 28.78 -16.94 20.63
N ILE A 346 27.82 -16.03 20.53
CA ILE A 346 27.55 -15.28 19.30
C ILE A 346 27.82 -13.80 19.52
N SER A 347 28.68 -13.26 18.68
CA SER A 347 28.89 -11.83 18.56
C SER A 347 28.23 -11.36 17.26
N TYR A 348 27.72 -10.12 17.25
CA TYR A 348 27.04 -9.53 16.10
C TYR A 348 27.78 -8.29 15.59
N GLU A 349 29.11 -8.26 15.71
CA GLU A 349 29.91 -7.11 15.28
C GLU A 349 30.02 -7.06 13.75
N PRO A 350 30.00 -5.86 13.14
CA PRO A 350 30.26 -5.70 11.71
C PRO A 350 31.57 -6.39 11.30
N GLY A 351 31.52 -7.13 10.20
CA GLY A 351 32.63 -7.92 9.67
C GLY A 351 32.59 -9.40 10.06
N GLN A 352 31.85 -9.79 11.09
CA GLN A 352 31.72 -11.20 11.48
C GLN A 352 30.90 -11.99 10.47
N VAL A 353 31.22 -13.27 10.34
CA VAL A 353 30.54 -14.20 9.43
C VAL A 353 29.80 -15.24 10.25
N LEU A 354 28.49 -15.35 10.04
CA LEU A 354 27.62 -16.29 10.72
C LEU A 354 26.86 -17.15 9.72
N TRP A 355 26.55 -18.38 10.11
CA TRP A 355 25.57 -19.18 9.38
C TRP A 355 24.20 -18.51 9.50
N THR A 356 23.59 -18.29 8.34
CA THR A 356 22.31 -17.60 8.18
C THR A 356 21.29 -18.56 7.55
N GLY A 357 20.11 -18.61 8.15
CA GLY A 357 18.97 -19.37 7.66
C GLY A 357 17.66 -18.75 8.12
N PHE A 358 16.54 -19.39 7.86
CA PHE A 358 15.22 -18.96 8.35
C PHE A 358 14.35 -20.17 8.69
N LYS A 359 13.39 -20.02 9.61
CA LYS A 359 12.43 -21.07 9.94
C LYS A 359 11.11 -20.87 9.21
N ASP A 360 10.36 -19.85 9.60
CA ASP A 360 9.05 -19.58 9.03
C ASP A 360 9.17 -18.69 7.79
N TYR A 361 8.38 -19.05 6.78
CA TYR A 361 8.26 -18.32 5.53
C TYR A 361 6.84 -18.41 4.99
N HIS A 362 6.50 -17.46 4.14
CA HIS A 362 5.27 -17.39 3.38
C HIS A 362 5.60 -17.38 1.90
N VAL A 363 4.83 -18.14 1.12
CA VAL A 363 5.00 -18.20 -0.33
C VAL A 363 3.97 -17.28 -0.94
N LEU A 364 4.47 -16.24 -1.61
CA LEU A 364 3.67 -15.36 -2.42
C LEU A 364 3.62 -15.93 -3.83
N GLU A 365 2.40 -16.22 -4.29
CA GLU A 365 2.15 -16.49 -5.69
C GLU A 365 2.64 -15.29 -6.51
N THR A 366 3.53 -15.54 -7.46
CA THR A 366 3.99 -14.47 -8.35
C THR A 366 2.87 -14.10 -9.29
N SER A 367 2.18 -13.01 -9.01
CA SER A 367 1.80 -12.09 -10.08
C SER A 367 3.06 -11.28 -10.40
N TRP A 368 3.65 -11.55 -11.57
CA TRP A 368 4.54 -10.55 -12.16
C TRP A 368 3.73 -9.29 -12.51
N PRO A 369 4.41 -8.14 -12.67
CA PRO A 369 3.81 -6.82 -12.85
C PRO A 369 2.77 -6.77 -13.96
N LYS A 370 1.55 -6.32 -13.67
CA LYS A 370 0.59 -6.01 -14.74
C LYS A 370 1.25 -5.03 -15.72
N ILE A 371 1.43 -5.44 -16.97
CA ILE A 371 2.12 -4.65 -18.01
C ILE A 371 1.07 -4.01 -18.90
N LEU A 372 1.15 -2.69 -19.08
CA LEU A 372 0.30 -1.97 -20.02
C LEU A 372 1.01 -1.86 -21.37
N LEU A 373 0.40 -2.40 -22.42
CA LEU A 373 0.90 -2.40 -23.78
C LEU A 373 0.08 -1.38 -24.59
N CYS A 374 0.59 -0.16 -24.75
CA CYS A 374 -0.11 0.88 -25.48
C CYS A 374 0.23 0.84 -26.97
N GLN A 375 -0.74 0.50 -27.78
CA GLN A 375 -0.68 0.66 -29.23
C GLN A 375 -1.27 2.01 -29.62
N HIS A 376 -0.51 2.79 -30.38
CA HIS A 376 -1.01 4.02 -30.97
C HIS A 376 -1.59 3.73 -32.35
N ASP A 377 -2.89 4.00 -32.51
CA ASP A 377 -3.67 3.88 -33.76
C ASP A 377 -3.78 2.43 -34.31
N ALA A 378 -5.02 1.94 -34.43
CA ALA A 378 -5.31 0.57 -34.86
C ALA A 378 -4.86 0.27 -36.31
N ASN A 379 -4.61 1.32 -37.09
CA ASN A 379 -4.20 1.20 -38.50
C ASN A 379 -2.68 1.05 -38.70
N THR A 380 -1.87 1.22 -37.65
CA THR A 380 -0.42 1.08 -37.73
C THR A 380 0.05 -0.17 -36.97
N GLU A 381 0.76 -1.05 -37.69
CA GLU A 381 1.50 -2.16 -37.07
C GLU A 381 2.45 -1.60 -36.00
N SER A 382 2.35 -2.12 -34.78
CA SER A 382 3.24 -1.75 -33.68
C SER A 382 4.03 -2.96 -33.22
N ALA A 383 5.29 -2.75 -32.88
CA ALA A 383 6.13 -3.77 -32.25
C ALA A 383 5.76 -4.03 -30.77
N VAL A 384 4.96 -3.15 -30.16
CA VAL A 384 4.60 -3.19 -28.74
C VAL A 384 3.92 -4.50 -28.32
N PRO A 385 2.88 -5.01 -29.02
CA PRO A 385 2.21 -6.24 -28.59
C PRO A 385 3.16 -7.44 -28.58
N VAL A 386 4.03 -7.56 -29.60
CA VAL A 386 4.99 -8.67 -29.72
C VAL A 386 6.06 -8.59 -28.63
N VAL A 387 6.74 -7.44 -28.50
CA VAL A 387 7.79 -7.27 -27.48
C VAL A 387 7.21 -7.37 -26.07
N GLY A 388 6.04 -6.76 -25.84
CA GLY A 388 5.34 -6.79 -24.57
C GLY A 388 4.90 -8.17 -24.15
N CYS A 389 4.36 -8.97 -25.08
CA CYS A 389 3.98 -10.35 -24.79
C CYS A 389 5.20 -11.25 -24.56
N GLN A 390 6.32 -11.05 -25.28
CA GLN A 390 7.57 -11.75 -24.95
C GLN A 390 8.05 -11.44 -23.53
N ILE A 391 8.00 -10.16 -23.10
CA ILE A 391 8.34 -9.78 -21.73
C ILE A 391 7.37 -10.45 -20.75
N ALA A 392 6.06 -10.35 -21.00
CA ALA A 392 5.02 -10.91 -20.14
C ALA A 392 5.11 -12.45 -20.03
N GLU A 393 5.43 -13.16 -21.11
CA GLU A 393 5.63 -14.62 -21.13
C GLU A 393 6.83 -15.00 -20.25
N LYS A 394 8.00 -14.38 -20.46
CA LYS A 394 9.22 -14.66 -19.67
C LYS A 394 9.08 -14.27 -18.20
N ALA A 395 8.25 -13.28 -17.95
CA ALA A 395 7.83 -12.84 -16.64
C ALA A 395 6.79 -13.76 -15.99
N SER A 396 6.01 -14.52 -16.76
CA SER A 396 4.74 -15.09 -16.28
C SER A 396 3.81 -14.00 -15.71
N SER A 397 3.67 -12.91 -16.46
CA SER A 397 2.92 -11.70 -16.08
C SER A 397 1.55 -11.57 -16.75
N HIS A 398 0.72 -10.71 -16.18
CA HIS A 398 -0.49 -10.23 -16.82
C HIS A 398 -0.14 -9.08 -17.76
N ALA A 399 -0.76 -9.04 -18.95
CA ALA A 399 -0.59 -7.97 -19.90
C ALA A 399 -1.95 -7.41 -20.31
N VAL A 400 -2.02 -6.09 -20.49
CA VAL A 400 -3.21 -5.42 -21.03
C VAL A 400 -2.81 -4.71 -22.31
N LEU A 401 -3.42 -5.11 -23.41
CA LEU A 401 -3.29 -4.45 -24.69
C LEU A 401 -4.30 -3.31 -24.80
N LEU A 402 -3.80 -2.08 -24.77
CA LEU A 402 -4.59 -0.85 -24.85
C LEU A 402 -4.45 -0.24 -26.25
N SER A 403 -5.58 0.10 -26.85
CA SER A 403 -5.64 1.05 -27.97
C SER A 403 -6.56 2.21 -27.64
N VAL A 404 -6.18 3.42 -28.07
CA VAL A 404 -6.99 4.62 -27.93
C VAL A 404 -7.40 5.11 -29.31
N THR A 405 -8.67 5.44 -29.47
CA THR A 405 -9.22 6.04 -30.69
C THR A 405 -10.03 7.28 -30.35
N ASP A 406 -9.93 8.33 -31.15
CA ASP A 406 -10.75 9.54 -31.06
C ASP A 406 -12.10 9.39 -31.77
N ASP A 407 -12.21 8.43 -32.69
CA ASP A 407 -13.40 8.18 -33.50
C ASP A 407 -14.30 7.09 -32.90
N SER A 408 -15.51 7.49 -32.47
CA SER A 408 -16.53 6.58 -31.94
C SER A 408 -16.93 5.48 -32.91
N GLU A 409 -16.92 5.74 -34.22
CA GLU A 409 -17.34 4.76 -35.22
C GLU A 409 -16.28 3.66 -35.45
N ASN A 410 -15.03 3.92 -35.05
CA ASN A 410 -13.93 2.97 -35.19
C ASN A 410 -13.70 2.09 -33.95
N VAL A 411 -14.34 2.35 -32.81
CA VAL A 411 -14.16 1.57 -31.57
C VAL A 411 -14.39 0.07 -31.78
N ALA A 412 -15.42 -0.31 -32.54
CA ALA A 412 -15.72 -1.71 -32.83
C ALA A 412 -14.63 -2.37 -33.69
N LYS A 413 -14.14 -1.67 -34.72
CA LYS A 413 -13.07 -2.15 -35.60
C LYS A 413 -11.74 -2.29 -34.85
N VAL A 414 -11.41 -1.31 -34.00
CA VAL A 414 -10.22 -1.36 -33.13
C VAL A 414 -10.29 -2.55 -32.20
N ARG A 415 -11.45 -2.79 -31.55
CA ARG A 415 -11.65 -3.95 -30.69
C ARG A 415 -11.47 -5.27 -31.44
N GLU A 416 -12.02 -5.39 -32.65
CA GLU A 416 -11.85 -6.59 -33.48
C GLU A 416 -10.37 -6.82 -33.85
N HIS A 417 -9.64 -5.76 -34.18
CA HIS A 417 -8.20 -5.82 -34.44
C HIS A 417 -7.41 -6.28 -33.21
N LEU A 418 -7.71 -5.74 -32.02
CA LEU A 418 -7.07 -6.18 -30.78
C LEU A 418 -7.38 -7.64 -30.43
N GLU A 419 -8.60 -8.12 -30.69
CA GLU A 419 -8.93 -9.53 -30.50
C GLU A 419 -8.13 -10.45 -31.44
N LYS A 420 -7.89 -10.03 -32.69
CA LYS A 420 -7.02 -10.79 -33.61
C LYS A 420 -5.59 -10.89 -33.08
N ILE A 421 -5.03 -9.79 -32.58
CA ILE A 421 -3.69 -9.78 -31.95
C ILE A 421 -3.69 -10.68 -30.72
N ARG A 422 -4.71 -10.57 -29.87
CA ARG A 422 -4.85 -11.38 -28.66
C ARG A 422 -4.89 -12.86 -29.01
N GLN A 423 -5.72 -13.26 -29.97
CA GLN A 423 -5.79 -14.66 -30.43
C GLN A 423 -4.44 -15.20 -30.91
N SER A 424 -3.62 -14.39 -31.59
CA SER A 424 -2.28 -14.83 -32.01
C SER A 424 -1.25 -14.96 -30.88
N LEU A 425 -1.50 -14.35 -29.71
CA LEU A 425 -0.54 -14.26 -28.61
C LEU A 425 -1.04 -14.93 -27.32
N ILE A 426 -2.30 -15.40 -27.27
CA ILE A 426 -2.93 -15.96 -26.06
C ILE A 426 -2.24 -17.25 -25.59
N GLU A 427 -1.66 -18.03 -26.51
CA GLU A 427 -0.89 -19.22 -26.16
C GLU A 427 0.42 -18.87 -25.43
N GLN A 428 1.01 -17.71 -25.73
CA GLN A 428 2.22 -17.22 -25.05
C GLN A 428 1.85 -16.54 -23.72
N VAL A 429 0.76 -15.76 -23.72
CA VAL A 429 0.30 -15.00 -22.55
C VAL A 429 -1.19 -15.27 -22.32
N PRO A 430 -1.53 -16.33 -21.57
CA PRO A 430 -2.93 -16.70 -21.30
C PRO A 430 -3.74 -15.58 -20.61
N ASN A 431 -3.05 -14.73 -19.85
CA ASN A 431 -3.62 -13.61 -19.10
C ASN A 431 -3.55 -12.27 -19.87
N LEU A 432 -3.59 -12.31 -21.20
CA LEU A 432 -3.63 -11.12 -22.05
C LEU A 432 -5.07 -10.57 -22.12
N GLU A 433 -5.28 -9.39 -21.54
CA GLU A 433 -6.54 -8.63 -21.64
C GLU A 433 -6.45 -7.60 -22.78
N ILE A 434 -7.60 -7.21 -23.35
CA ILE A 434 -7.68 -6.10 -24.30
C ILE A 434 -8.53 -4.96 -23.74
N ARG A 435 -8.15 -3.73 -24.05
CA ARG A 435 -8.90 -2.52 -23.70
C ARG A 435 -8.89 -1.52 -24.85
N VAL A 436 -10.05 -0.91 -25.07
CA VAL A 436 -10.22 0.18 -26.03
C VAL A 436 -10.76 1.38 -25.26
N ARG A 437 -10.07 2.51 -25.36
CA ARG A 437 -10.54 3.79 -24.80
C ARG A 437 -10.83 4.79 -25.91
N GLN A 438 -11.81 5.65 -25.65
CA GLN A 438 -12.19 6.71 -26.57
C GLN A 438 -11.70 8.06 -26.03
N GLY A 439 -10.96 8.82 -26.84
CA GLY A 439 -10.51 10.16 -26.47
C GLY A 439 -9.10 10.50 -26.96
N SER A 440 -8.46 11.46 -26.30
CA SER A 440 -7.08 11.83 -26.56
C SER A 440 -6.14 10.69 -26.17
N SER A 441 -5.29 10.25 -27.11
CA SER A 441 -4.35 9.15 -26.86
C SER A 441 -3.49 9.37 -25.62
N GLU A 442 -3.02 10.58 -25.35
CA GLU A 442 -2.14 10.84 -24.20
C GLU A 442 -2.91 10.75 -22.88
N GLU A 443 -4.08 11.38 -22.81
CA GLU A 443 -4.90 11.45 -21.60
C GLU A 443 -5.47 10.08 -21.22
N GLU A 444 -5.95 9.31 -22.20
CA GLU A 444 -6.53 7.98 -21.97
C GLU A 444 -5.47 6.93 -21.60
N ILE A 445 -4.24 7.04 -22.13
CA ILE A 445 -3.12 6.20 -21.69
C ILE A 445 -2.78 6.48 -20.23
N ILE A 446 -2.68 7.76 -19.85
CA ILE A 446 -2.40 8.16 -18.46
C ILE A 446 -3.53 7.66 -17.54
N LEU A 447 -4.78 7.82 -17.97
CA LEU A 447 -5.95 7.40 -17.20
C LEU A 447 -5.97 5.88 -17.00
N GLU A 448 -5.76 5.10 -18.06
CA GLU A 448 -5.63 3.65 -17.93
C GLU A 448 -4.47 3.28 -17.00
N ALA A 449 -3.30 3.90 -17.18
CA ALA A 449 -2.12 3.64 -16.36
C ALA A 449 -2.37 3.92 -14.86
N GLN A 450 -3.16 4.95 -14.54
CA GLN A 450 -3.59 5.27 -13.17
C GLN A 450 -4.63 4.25 -12.64
N GLU A 451 -5.56 3.80 -13.48
CA GLU A 451 -6.65 2.90 -13.08
C GLU A 451 -6.24 1.43 -12.91
N GLY A 452 -5.23 0.95 -13.65
CA GLY A 452 -4.93 -0.48 -13.72
C GLY A 452 -3.78 -0.98 -12.83
N HIS A 453 -3.20 -0.13 -11.97
CA HIS A 453 -2.05 -0.44 -11.09
C HIS A 453 -0.96 -1.25 -11.82
N TYR A 454 -0.46 -0.68 -12.92
CA TYR A 454 0.60 -1.29 -13.73
C TYR A 454 1.97 -1.04 -13.12
N GLU A 455 2.96 -1.92 -13.37
CA GLU A 455 4.35 -1.66 -12.97
C GLU A 455 5.29 -1.39 -14.16
N LEU A 456 4.81 -1.54 -15.39
CA LEU A 456 5.54 -1.19 -16.61
C LEU A 456 4.55 -0.78 -17.70
N VAL A 457 4.83 0.33 -18.38
CA VAL A 457 4.08 0.79 -19.56
C VAL A 457 4.98 0.71 -20.78
N LEU A 458 4.54 -0.01 -21.81
CA LEU A 458 5.19 -0.02 -23.12
C LEU A 458 4.45 0.95 -24.04
N LEU A 459 5.20 1.88 -24.62
CA LEU A 459 4.73 2.81 -25.65
C LEU A 459 5.49 2.56 -26.94
N GLY A 460 4.84 2.65 -28.10
CA GLY A 460 5.54 2.51 -29.37
C GLY A 460 4.77 3.07 -30.55
N ARG A 461 5.51 3.47 -31.58
CA ARG A 461 4.99 4.02 -32.83
C ARG A 461 5.98 3.75 -33.97
N LYS A 462 5.49 3.23 -35.11
CA LYS A 462 6.31 2.78 -36.24
C LYS A 462 6.98 3.93 -37.03
N GLU A 463 6.29 5.06 -37.19
CA GLU A 463 6.68 6.07 -38.21
C GLU A 463 7.01 7.47 -37.67
N LYS A 464 6.74 7.76 -36.39
CA LYS A 464 7.08 9.05 -35.76
C LYS A 464 7.62 8.83 -34.35
N PRO A 465 8.68 9.54 -33.93
CA PRO A 465 9.11 9.50 -32.54
C PRO A 465 7.94 9.92 -31.65
N LEU A 466 7.73 9.17 -30.56
CA LEU A 466 6.77 9.55 -29.51
C LEU A 466 7.07 10.98 -29.08
N ARG A 467 6.03 11.82 -28.96
CA ARG A 467 6.22 13.15 -28.40
C ARG A 467 6.80 12.99 -27.00
N ALA A 468 7.92 13.65 -26.72
CA ALA A 468 8.55 13.62 -25.40
C ALA A 468 7.56 14.01 -24.28
N GLY A 469 6.53 14.79 -24.60
CA GLY A 469 5.41 15.14 -23.73
C GLY A 469 4.67 13.92 -23.15
N THR A 470 4.27 12.96 -23.97
CA THR A 470 3.50 11.79 -23.53
C THR A 470 4.29 10.93 -22.54
N VAL A 471 5.54 10.60 -22.89
CA VAL A 471 6.44 9.80 -22.03
C VAL A 471 6.69 10.53 -20.71
N ARG A 472 7.00 11.82 -20.77
CA ARG A 472 7.26 12.66 -19.59
C ARG A 472 6.03 12.76 -18.69
N GLN A 473 4.83 12.87 -19.25
CA GLN A 473 3.59 12.93 -18.47
C GLN A 473 3.27 11.60 -17.79
N VAL A 474 3.42 10.46 -18.47
CA VAL A 474 3.23 9.14 -17.82
C VAL A 474 4.23 8.95 -16.67
N LEU A 475 5.51 9.28 -16.89
CA LEU A 475 6.54 9.21 -15.86
C LEU A 475 6.23 10.13 -14.66
N HIS A 476 5.81 11.37 -14.92
CA HIS A 476 5.60 12.38 -13.87
C HIS A 476 4.26 12.24 -13.14
N GLN A 477 3.20 11.82 -13.84
CA GLN A 477 1.85 11.75 -13.26
C GLN A 477 1.53 10.38 -12.67
N VAL A 478 2.15 9.30 -13.17
CA VAL A 478 1.85 7.94 -12.72
C VAL A 478 3.02 7.31 -11.94
N GLY A 479 4.26 7.74 -12.21
CA GLY A 479 5.44 7.22 -11.50
C GLY A 479 5.69 5.73 -11.77
N ILE A 480 5.37 5.28 -12.99
CA ILE A 480 5.60 3.92 -13.48
C ILE A 480 6.70 3.98 -14.55
N PRO A 481 7.67 3.04 -14.55
CA PRO A 481 8.62 2.91 -15.64
C PRO A 481 7.95 2.83 -17.02
N VAL A 482 8.49 3.58 -17.99
CA VAL A 482 8.01 3.59 -19.37
C VAL A 482 9.10 3.04 -20.28
N MET A 483 8.79 2.01 -21.06
CA MET A 483 9.65 1.46 -22.09
C MET A 483 9.14 1.90 -23.47
N VAL A 484 10.02 2.48 -24.27
CA VAL A 484 9.69 2.88 -25.64
C VAL A 484 10.15 1.81 -26.62
N VAL A 485 9.23 1.27 -27.42
CA VAL A 485 9.48 0.24 -28.42
C VAL A 485 9.28 0.84 -29.82
N GLN A 486 10.35 0.90 -30.61
CA GLN A 486 10.31 1.41 -31.99
C GLN A 486 10.23 0.28 -33.02
N GLU A 487 11.00 -0.79 -32.81
CA GLU A 487 11.15 -1.90 -33.74
C GLU A 487 10.87 -3.25 -33.05
N PRO A 488 10.43 -4.28 -33.80
CA PRO A 488 10.25 -5.61 -33.26
C PRO A 488 11.59 -6.21 -32.83
N ILE A 489 11.59 -6.89 -31.67
CA ILE A 489 12.76 -7.61 -31.18
C ILE A 489 12.58 -9.09 -31.50
N GLN A 490 13.52 -9.67 -32.26
CA GLN A 490 13.42 -11.05 -32.74
C GLN A 490 13.38 -12.08 -31.61
N SER A 491 14.22 -11.94 -30.59
CA SER A 491 14.16 -12.77 -29.39
C SER A 491 14.70 -12.03 -28.17
N LEU A 492 13.90 -11.95 -27.12
CA LEU A 492 14.31 -11.39 -25.83
C LEU A 492 14.64 -12.51 -24.86
N SER A 493 15.94 -12.77 -24.63
CA SER A 493 16.37 -13.82 -23.68
C SER A 493 16.39 -13.32 -22.23
N ARG A 494 16.73 -12.05 -22.03
CA ARG A 494 16.83 -11.36 -20.75
C ARG A 494 16.51 -9.89 -20.94
N PHE A 495 15.95 -9.28 -19.92
CA PHE A 495 15.71 -7.84 -19.85
C PHE A 495 15.98 -7.38 -18.41
N LEU A 496 16.53 -6.18 -18.27
CA LEU A 496 16.87 -5.56 -17.00
C LEU A 496 16.24 -4.17 -16.97
N ILE A 497 15.36 -3.92 -16.01
CA ILE A 497 14.74 -2.61 -15.80
C ILE A 497 15.57 -1.86 -14.77
N CYS A 498 16.34 -0.87 -15.20
CA CYS A 498 17.08 0.00 -14.30
C CYS A 498 16.27 1.27 -13.97
N SER A 499 15.97 1.48 -12.69
CA SER A 499 15.44 2.74 -12.16
C SER A 499 16.56 3.50 -11.45
N ALA A 500 16.76 4.77 -11.79
CA ALA A 500 17.67 5.65 -11.06
C ALA A 500 16.87 6.64 -10.21
N VAL A 501 17.26 6.82 -8.95
CA VAL A 501 16.69 7.80 -8.01
C VAL A 501 17.82 8.68 -7.50
N GLY A 502 17.72 9.99 -7.75
CA GLY A 502 18.70 10.99 -7.33
C GLY A 502 18.75 12.18 -8.30
N GLU A 503 19.46 13.24 -7.93
CA GLU A 503 19.69 14.37 -8.83
C GLU A 503 20.78 14.01 -9.86
N PRO A 504 20.50 14.15 -11.17
CA PRO A 504 21.52 13.92 -12.20
C PRO A 504 22.77 14.77 -11.94
N GLY A 505 23.94 14.13 -11.89
CA GLY A 505 25.23 14.80 -11.68
C GLY A 505 25.68 14.89 -10.22
N LYS A 506 24.91 14.39 -9.25
CA LYS A 506 25.35 14.20 -7.87
C LYS A 506 25.79 12.76 -7.60
N ALA A 507 26.62 12.58 -6.57
CA ALA A 507 27.17 11.27 -6.19
C ALA A 507 26.16 10.32 -5.51
N ASP A 508 24.92 10.77 -5.29
CA ASP A 508 23.86 10.06 -4.57
C ASP A 508 22.79 9.44 -5.50
N VAL A 509 23.06 9.34 -6.80
CA VAL A 509 22.18 8.63 -7.74
C VAL A 509 22.23 7.12 -7.46
N ARG A 510 21.17 6.60 -6.86
CA ARG A 510 20.99 5.15 -6.64
C ARG A 510 20.33 4.53 -7.85
N ILE A 511 20.95 3.50 -8.43
CA ILE A 511 20.43 2.77 -9.59
C ILE A 511 19.99 1.38 -9.12
N GLY A 512 18.69 1.12 -9.08
CA GLY A 512 18.11 -0.20 -8.81
C GLY A 512 17.73 -0.92 -10.10
N GLY A 513 18.02 -2.21 -10.21
CA GLY A 513 17.64 -3.06 -11.36
C GLY A 513 16.59 -4.11 -11.00
N ARG A 514 15.67 -4.45 -11.93
CA ARG A 514 14.80 -5.64 -11.88
C ARG A 514 15.04 -6.57 -13.07
#